data_AF-A0A967GMR2-F1
#
_entry.id   AF-A0A967GMR2-F1
#
_cell.length_a   1.000
_cell.length_b   1.000
_cell.length_c   1.000
_cell.angle_alpha   90.00
_cell.angle_beta   90.00
_cell.angle_gamma   90.00
#
_symmetry.space_group_name_H-M   'P 1'
#
loop_
_entity.id
_entity.type
_entity.pdbx_description
1 polymer ?
#
loop_
_entity_poly.entity_id
_entity_poly.type
_entity_poly.pdbx_seq_one_letter_code
_entity_poly.pdbx_strand_id
1 'polypeptide(L)'
;MSEETNGATPETPEPASEESSESVIDFLKRQRDELKLQMHLGSQEAKEQWDRLEEKWRELGDWGEPLTSAAKEAAETAGDQAKKVTGAALDLAAREIRSGYEKLRKLLE
;
A
#
# COMPACT_ATOMS: atom_id res chain seq x y z
N MET A 1 -34.10 -29.92 40.06
CA MET A 1 -34.91 -28.98 39.25
C MET A 1 -34.28 -28.95 37.88
N SER A 2 -34.90 -29.68 36.96
CA SER A 2 -34.69 -29.57 35.52
C SER A 2 -35.50 -28.38 35.00
N GLU A 3 -35.00 -27.75 33.96
CA GLU A 3 -35.68 -27.35 32.71
C GLU A 3 -34.65 -26.49 31.96
N GLU A 4 -34.11 -26.96 30.82
CA GLU A 4 -34.72 -26.81 29.48
C GLU A 4 -34.79 -25.33 29.09
N THR A 5 -34.42 -24.85 27.91
CA THR A 5 -34.00 -25.34 26.59
C THR A 5 -33.30 -24.10 25.96
N ASN A 6 -32.62 -24.07 24.83
CA ASN A 6 -32.86 -24.65 23.53
C ASN A 6 -31.62 -24.26 22.68
N GLY A 7 -31.05 -25.14 21.88
CA GLY A 7 -31.30 -25.13 20.43
C GLY A 7 -30.18 -24.35 19.73
N ALA A 8 -29.23 -25.05 19.12
CA ALA A 8 -29.17 -25.27 17.66
C ALA A 8 -29.05 -23.93 16.90
N THR A 9 -27.95 -23.62 16.23
CA THR A 9 -27.37 -24.39 15.11
C THR A 9 -25.93 -23.90 14.82
N PRO A 10 -25.04 -24.77 14.31
CA PRO A 10 -23.67 -24.43 13.92
C PRO A 10 -23.58 -24.05 12.44
N GLU A 11 -23.35 -22.79 12.12
CA GLU A 11 -22.97 -22.28 10.80
C GLU A 11 -22.43 -20.87 11.06
N THR A 12 -21.35 -20.33 10.53
CA THR A 12 -20.31 -20.65 9.56
C THR A 12 -19.38 -19.43 9.74
N PRO A 13 -18.05 -19.51 9.55
CA PRO A 13 -17.22 -18.31 9.57
C PRO A 13 -17.80 -17.31 8.57
N GLU A 14 -18.32 -16.18 9.04
CA GLU A 14 -18.80 -15.11 8.17
C GLU A 14 -17.65 -14.71 7.23
N PRO A 15 -17.80 -14.91 5.91
CA PRO A 15 -16.79 -14.56 4.94
C PRO A 15 -16.92 -13.07 4.60
N ALA A 16 -16.32 -12.20 5.40
CA ALA A 16 -15.84 -10.93 4.87
C ALA A 16 -14.53 -11.28 4.14
N SER A 17 -14.55 -11.71 2.87
CA SER A 17 -14.76 -10.81 1.74
C SER A 17 -14.13 -9.44 2.02
N GLU A 18 -12.84 -9.42 2.34
CA GLU A 18 -12.01 -8.23 2.17
C GLU A 18 -11.93 -7.95 0.66
N GLU A 19 -13.03 -7.39 0.14
CA GLU A 19 -13.13 -6.82 -1.20
C GLU A 19 -11.96 -5.86 -1.38
N SER A 20 -10.98 -6.29 -2.18
CA SER A 20 -9.99 -5.54 -2.94
C SER A 20 -9.78 -4.07 -2.55
N SER A 21 -9.52 -3.79 -1.27
CA SER A 21 -8.98 -2.51 -0.82
C SER A 21 -7.48 -2.57 -0.98
N GLU A 22 -7.07 -2.69 -2.23
CA GLU A 22 -5.66 -2.76 -2.58
C GLU A 22 -5.00 -1.49 -2.09
N SER A 23 -4.02 -1.64 -1.17
CA SER A 23 -3.37 -0.48 -0.60
C SER A 23 -2.67 0.28 -1.71
N VAL A 24 -2.54 1.60 -1.55
CA VAL A 24 -1.79 2.43 -2.50
C VAL A 24 -0.36 1.89 -2.67
N ILE A 25 0.20 1.30 -1.61
CA ILE A 25 1.50 0.62 -1.61
C ILE A 25 1.48 -0.63 -2.50
N ASP A 26 0.48 -1.50 -2.39
CA ASP A 26 0.37 -2.70 -3.23
C ASP A 26 0.25 -2.37 -4.71
N PHE A 27 -0.53 -1.34 -5.04
CA PHE A 27 -0.65 -0.85 -6.41
C PHE A 27 0.70 -0.35 -6.96
N LEU A 28 1.41 0.46 -6.17
CA LEU A 28 2.74 0.96 -6.55
C LEU A 28 3.77 -0.17 -6.69
N LYS A 29 3.70 -1.18 -5.83
CA LYS A 29 4.57 -2.37 -5.89
C LYS A 29 4.38 -3.13 -7.20
N ARG A 30 3.14 -3.33 -7.64
CA ARG A 30 2.86 -3.96 -8.94
C ARG A 30 3.38 -3.15 -10.11
N GLN A 31 3.19 -1.83 -10.09
CA GLN A 31 3.74 -0.95 -11.13
C GLN A 31 5.28 -0.99 -11.17
N ARG A 32 5.92 -0.98 -10.01
CA ARG A 32 7.36 -1.17 -9.89
C ARG A 32 7.79 -2.50 -10.50
N ASP A 33 7.12 -3.60 -10.16
CA ASP A 33 7.49 -4.92 -10.66
C ASP A 33 7.35 -5.01 -12.19
N GLU A 34 6.31 -4.40 -12.78
CA GLU A 34 6.15 -4.29 -14.24
C GLU A 34 7.25 -3.43 -14.90
N LEU A 35 7.54 -2.25 -14.35
CA LEU A 35 8.58 -1.37 -14.86
C LEU A 35 9.97 -2.00 -14.75
N LYS A 36 10.25 -2.75 -13.68
CA LYS A 36 11.50 -3.49 -13.49
C LYS A 36 11.72 -4.51 -14.61
N LEU A 37 10.65 -5.16 -15.07
CA LEU A 37 10.72 -6.05 -16.23
C LEU A 37 11.05 -5.26 -17.49
N GLN A 38 10.39 -4.13 -17.76
CA GLN A 38 10.66 -3.35 -18.97
C GLN A 38 12.03 -2.66 -18.96
N MET A 39 12.59 -2.41 -17.78
CA MET A 39 13.82 -1.64 -17.63
C MET A 39 15.07 -2.33 -18.19
N HIS A 40 15.02 -3.65 -18.43
CA HIS A 40 16.11 -4.35 -19.13
C HIS A 40 16.26 -3.91 -20.59
N LEU A 41 15.22 -3.32 -21.20
CA LEU A 41 15.25 -2.73 -22.55
C LEU A 41 15.42 -1.20 -22.53
N GLY A 42 15.37 -0.58 -21.35
CA GLY A 42 15.37 0.87 -21.19
C GLY A 42 16.70 1.54 -21.54
N SER A 43 16.60 2.77 -22.05
CA SER A 43 17.74 3.65 -22.29
C SER A 43 18.41 4.08 -20.97
N GLN A 44 19.63 4.62 -21.04
CA GLN A 44 20.33 5.10 -19.84
C GLN A 44 19.51 6.13 -19.05
N GLU A 45 18.85 7.06 -19.74
CA GLU A 45 17.97 8.06 -19.11
C GLU A 45 16.80 7.41 -18.34
N ALA A 46 16.21 6.35 -18.88
CA ALA A 46 15.16 5.60 -18.19
C ALA A 46 15.71 4.90 -16.93
N LYS A 47 16.92 4.35 -16.99
CA LYS A 47 17.59 3.73 -15.84
C LYS A 47 17.89 4.77 -14.75
N GLU A 48 18.41 5.93 -15.11
CA GLU A 48 18.67 7.01 -14.15
C GLU A 48 17.38 7.51 -13.48
N GLN A 49 16.29 7.64 -14.24
CA GLN A 49 14.99 8.00 -13.66
C GLN A 49 14.43 6.88 -12.77
N TRP A 50 14.63 5.62 -13.13
CA TRP A 50 14.26 4.48 -12.32
C TRP A 50 14.99 4.47 -10.98
N ASP A 51 16.31 4.63 -10.98
CA ASP A 51 17.11 4.65 -9.74
C ASP A 51 16.62 5.73 -8.77
N ARG A 52 16.29 6.92 -9.29
CA ARG A 52 15.70 8.01 -8.48
C ARG A 52 14.33 7.66 -7.91
N LEU A 53 13.51 6.93 -8.66
CA LEU A 53 12.18 6.50 -8.20
C LEU A 53 12.25 5.33 -7.23
N GLU A 54 13.21 4.42 -7.39
CA GLU A 54 13.53 3.36 -6.42
C GLU A 54 14.02 3.93 -5.10
N GLU A 55 14.81 5.01 -5.11
CA GLU A 55 15.21 5.69 -3.89
C GLU A 55 13.99 6.20 -3.10
N LYS A 56 13.09 6.92 -3.77
CA LYS A 56 11.84 7.40 -3.16
C LYS A 56 10.91 6.28 -2.72
N TRP A 57 10.85 5.19 -3.49
CA TRP A 57 10.09 3.99 -3.12
C TRP A 57 10.65 3.34 -1.87
N ARG A 58 11.97 3.22 -1.78
CA ARG A 58 12.65 2.66 -0.60
C ARG A 58 12.43 3.54 0.61
N GLU A 59 12.55 4.86 0.46
CA GLU A 59 12.15 5.80 1.50
C GLU A 59 10.70 5.51 1.91
N LEU A 60 9.74 5.52 0.98
CA LEU A 60 8.33 5.22 1.26
C LEU A 60 8.11 3.88 1.98
N GLY A 61 8.89 2.84 1.71
CA GLY A 61 8.85 1.59 2.46
C GLY A 61 9.46 1.73 3.87
N ASP A 62 10.64 2.33 3.97
CA ASP A 62 11.40 2.52 5.21
C ASP A 62 10.63 3.36 6.24
N TRP A 63 9.87 4.38 5.82
CA TRP A 63 8.95 5.08 6.73
C TRP A 63 7.53 4.51 6.67
N GLY A 64 7.02 4.09 5.52
CA GLY A 64 5.61 3.71 5.37
C GLY A 64 5.21 2.43 6.09
N GLU A 65 6.07 1.41 6.17
CA GLU A 65 5.78 0.14 6.86
C GLU A 65 5.73 0.31 8.41
N PRO A 66 6.74 0.93 9.04
CA PRO A 66 6.67 1.24 10.47
C PRO A 66 5.64 2.33 10.77
N LEU A 67 5.38 3.28 9.87
CA LEU A 67 4.40 4.35 10.08
C LEU A 67 2.97 3.86 9.93
N THR A 68 2.67 2.94 9.01
CA THR A 68 1.33 2.33 8.93
C THR A 68 1.07 1.44 10.13
N SER A 69 2.07 0.68 10.60
CA SER A 69 1.97 -0.07 11.85
C SER A 69 1.81 0.84 13.06
N ALA A 70 2.66 1.87 13.20
CA ALA A 70 2.57 2.85 14.27
C ALA A 70 1.30 3.70 14.18
N ALA A 71 0.80 4.03 13.00
CA ALA A 71 -0.48 4.72 12.84
C ALA A 71 -1.68 3.81 13.10
N LYS A 72 -1.54 2.49 12.94
CA LYS A 72 -2.55 1.49 13.32
C LYS A 72 -2.60 1.34 14.84
N GLU A 73 -1.46 1.17 15.50
CA GLU A 73 -1.37 1.14 16.97
C GLU A 73 -1.73 2.49 17.61
N ALA A 74 -1.26 3.59 17.02
CA ALA A 74 -1.65 4.93 17.42
C ALA A 74 -3.09 5.23 17.05
N ALA A 75 -3.74 4.63 16.05
CA ALA A 75 -5.17 4.84 15.85
C ALA A 75 -6.01 4.31 17.04
N GLU A 76 -5.46 3.40 17.84
CA GLU A 76 -6.08 2.92 19.07
C GLU A 76 -5.86 3.88 20.26
N THR A 77 -4.94 4.85 20.17
CA THR A 77 -4.51 5.72 21.30
C THR A 77 -4.41 7.22 20.97
N ALA A 78 -3.89 7.58 19.80
CA ALA A 78 -3.88 8.91 19.18
C ALA A 78 -5.11 9.12 18.28
N GLY A 79 -5.89 10.16 18.59
CA GLY A 79 -7.14 10.47 17.87
C GLY A 79 -6.97 10.80 16.37
N ASP A 80 -8.09 10.89 15.67
CA ASP A 80 -8.23 11.02 14.20
C ASP A 80 -7.30 12.04 13.50
N GLN A 81 -6.87 13.09 14.20
CA GLN A 81 -5.96 14.12 13.68
C GLN A 81 -4.58 13.55 13.32
N ALA A 82 -3.98 12.73 14.19
CA ALA A 82 -2.68 12.12 13.93
C ALA A 82 -2.75 11.18 12.72
N LYS A 83 -3.83 10.40 12.61
CA LYS A 83 -4.09 9.49 11.49
C LYS A 83 -4.21 10.24 10.16
N LYS A 84 -4.89 11.39 10.14
CA LYS A 84 -5.07 12.23 8.94
C LYS A 84 -3.77 12.84 8.45
N VAL A 85 -2.95 13.41 9.34
CA VAL A 85 -1.67 14.04 8.97
C VAL A 85 -0.72 12.99 8.40
N THR A 86 -0.60 11.85 9.07
CA THR A 86 0.25 10.73 8.64
C THR A 86 -0.22 10.12 7.32
N GLY A 87 -1.53 9.90 7.17
CA GLY A 87 -2.11 9.39 5.92
C GLY A 87 -1.92 10.34 4.75
N ALA A 88 -2.04 11.66 4.96
CA ALA A 88 -1.83 12.66 3.90
C ALA A 88 -0.37 12.71 3.43
N ALA A 89 0.60 12.56 4.34
CA ALA A 89 2.02 12.48 3.97
C ALA A 89 2.32 11.25 3.12
N LEU A 90 1.81 10.08 3.54
CA LEU A 90 1.96 8.82 2.80
C LEU A 90 1.32 8.92 1.41
N ASP A 91 0.11 9.48 1.34
CA ASP A 91 -0.63 9.64 0.08
C ASP A 91 0.09 10.58 -0.89
N LEU A 92 0.67 11.68 -0.38
CA LEU A 92 1.46 12.61 -1.20
C LEU A 92 2.69 11.93 -1.80
N ALA A 93 3.49 11.23 -0.99
CA ALA A 93 4.68 10.53 -1.46
C ALA A 93 4.33 9.42 -2.46
N ALA A 94 3.24 8.70 -2.21
CA ALA A 94 2.74 7.69 -3.14
C ALA A 94 2.32 8.28 -4.49
N ARG A 95 1.68 9.45 -4.51
CA ARG A 95 1.33 10.16 -5.76
C ARG A 95 2.55 10.58 -6.55
N GLU A 96 3.61 11.05 -5.88
CA GLU A 96 4.86 11.41 -6.55
C GLU A 96 5.50 10.22 -7.25
N ILE A 97 5.60 9.08 -6.56
CA ILE A 97 6.17 7.85 -7.13
C ILE A 97 5.31 7.35 -8.28
N ARG A 98 3.98 7.35 -8.12
CA ARG A 98 3.04 6.98 -9.20
C ARG A 98 3.27 7.83 -10.44
N SER A 99 3.32 9.16 -10.31
CA SER A 99 3.54 10.05 -11.44
C SER A 99 4.90 9.82 -12.12
N GLY A 100 5.92 9.50 -11.33
CA GLY A 100 7.22 9.09 -11.84
C GLY A 100 7.16 7.80 -12.66
N TYR A 101 6.50 6.77 -12.15
CA TYR A 101 6.29 5.50 -12.84
C TYR A 101 5.51 5.66 -14.15
N GLU A 102 4.48 6.51 -14.19
CA GLU A 102 3.74 6.79 -15.42
C GLU A 102 4.61 7.48 -16.49
N LYS A 103 5.46 8.43 -16.10
CA LYS A 103 6.40 9.08 -17.02
C LYS A 103 7.45 8.09 -17.50
N LEU A 104 7.94 7.23 -16.60
CA LEU A 104 8.94 6.23 -16.92
C LEU A 104 8.39 5.19 -17.89
N ARG A 105 7.15 4.75 -17.70
CA ARG A 105 6.45 3.85 -18.63
C ARG A 105 6.43 4.42 -20.04
N LYS A 106 6.09 5.70 -20.20
CA LYS A 106 6.07 6.39 -21.50
C LYS A 106 7.43 6.52 -22.18
N LEU A 107 8.53 6.42 -21.42
CA LEU A 107 9.89 6.42 -21.97
C LEU A 107 10.34 5.00 -22.39
N LEU A 108 9.63 3.97 -21.95
CA LEU A 108 9.89 2.57 -22.26
C LEU A 108 8.98 2.02 -23.36
N GLU A 109 7.88 2.72 -23.68
CA GLU A 109 6.98 2.49 -24.83
C GLU A 109 7.61 3.00 -26.14
#